data_AF-A0A959T8M8-F1
#
_entry.id   AF-A0A959T8M8-F1
#
_cell.length_a   1.000
_cell.length_b   1.000
_cell.length_c   1.000
_cell.angle_alpha   90.00
_cell.angle_beta   90.00
_cell.angle_gamma   90.00
#
_symmetry.space_group_name_H-M   'P 1'
#
loop_
_entity.id
_entity.type
_entity.pdbx_description
1 polymer ?
#
loop_
_entity_poly.entity_id
_entity_poly.type
_entity_poly.pdbx_seq_one_letter_code
_entity_poly.pdbx_strand_id
1 'polypeptide(L)' 'MNLHEYQGKQILQQHGVTVQRGLVAYNADEAVEQAKRLAHDTGTKWWVVKA' A
#
# COMPACT_ATOMS: atom_id res chain seq x y z
N MET A 1 -11.20 19.80 -2.66
CA MET A 1 -10.71 18.65 -3.45
C MET A 1 -9.87 17.81 -2.52
N ASN A 2 -10.16 16.51 -2.39
CA ASN A 2 -9.45 15.60 -1.49
C ASN A 2 -8.68 14.57 -2.29
N LEU A 3 -7.64 13.98 -1.68
CA LEU A 3 -6.83 12.92 -2.24
C LEU A 3 -7.21 11.58 -1.60
N HIS A 4 -7.00 10.49 -2.33
CA HIS A 4 -7.05 9.14 -1.75
C HIS A 4 -5.84 8.94 -0.82
N GLU A 5 -5.99 8.06 0.19
CA GLU A 5 -4.94 7.78 1.18
C GLU A 5 -3.60 7.40 0.51
N TYR A 6 -3.64 6.56 -0.52
CA TYR A 6 -2.42 6.10 -1.21
C TYR A 6 -1.69 7.25 -1.92
N GLN A 7 -2.42 8.22 -2.47
CA GLN A 7 -1.83 9.39 -3.15
C GLN A 7 -1.13 10.29 -2.14
N GLY A 8 -1.78 10.57 -1.00
CA GLY A 8 -1.18 11.33 0.09
C GLY A 8 0.07 10.65 0.64
N LYS A 9 0.03 9.33 0.85
CA LYS A 9 1.20 8.55 1.30
C LYS A 9 2.35 8.61 0.30
N GLN A 10 2.09 8.53 -1.00
CA GLN A 10 3.12 8.62 -2.04
C GLN A 10 3.81 10.00 -2.01
N ILE A 11 3.05 11.08 -1.86
CA ILE A 11 3.61 12.45 -1.75
C ILE A 11 4.48 12.54 -0.49
N LEU A 12 3.98 12.09 0.67
CA LEU A 12 4.74 12.11 1.92
C LEU A 12 6.06 11.32 1.80
N GLN A 13 6.02 10.15 1.16
CA GLN A 13 7.21 9.34 0.93
C GLN A 13 8.23 10.04 0.03
N GLN A 14 7.79 10.74 -1.02
CA GLN A 14 8.67 11.53 -1.90
C GLN A 14 9.41 12.63 -1.14
N HIS A 15 8.85 13.13 -0.04
CA HIS A 15 9.46 14.11 0.84
C HIS A 15 10.21 13.48 2.04
N GLY A 16 10.50 12.18 2.00
CA GLY A 16 11.28 11.49 3.03
C GLY A 16 10.51 11.20 4.32
N VAL A 17 9.20 11.44 4.36
CA VAL A 17 8.37 11.11 5.52
C VAL A 17 8.13 9.61 5.54
N THR A 18 8.36 8.99 6.70
CA THR A 18 8.11 7.56 6.87
C THR A 18 6.61 7.29 6.87
N VAL A 19 6.16 6.44 5.94
CA VAL A 19 4.77 6.01 5.79
C VAL A 19 4.68 4.49 5.75
N GLN A 20 3.52 3.94 6.09
CA GLN A 20 3.26 2.50 5.95
C GLN A 20 3.36 2.09 4.47
N ARG A 21 4.19 1.07 4.18
CA ARG A 21 4.29 0.46 2.86
C ARG A 21 2.97 -0.21 2.49
N GLY A 22 2.52 0.02 1.27
CA GLY A 22 1.29 -0.57 0.74
C GLY A 22 1.30 -0.50 -0.79
N LEU A 23 0.41 -1.28 -1.39
CA LEU A 23 0.24 -1.41 -2.83
C LEU A 23 -1.25 -1.28 -3.13
N VAL A 24 -1.59 -0.59 -4.22
CA VAL A 24 -2.98 -0.40 -4.66
C VAL A 24 -3.41 -1.64 -5.44
N ALA A 25 -4.67 -2.06 -5.25
CA ALA A 25 -5.31 -3.11 -6.01
C ALA A 25 -6.71 -2.64 -6.42
N TYR A 26 -7.12 -2.97 -7.65
CA TYR A 26 -8.41 -2.55 -8.22
C TYR A 26 -9.47 -3.65 -8.17
N ASN A 27 -9.07 -4.88 -7.86
CA ASN A 27 -9.94 -6.04 -7.72
C ASN A 27 -9.37 -7.02 -6.67
N ALA A 28 -10.15 -8.05 -6.35
CA ALA A 28 -9.80 -9.02 -5.32
C ALA A 28 -8.55 -9.85 -5.68
N ASP A 29 -8.41 -10.25 -6.94
CA ASP A 29 -7.27 -11.06 -7.39
C ASP A 29 -5.97 -10.26 -7.30
N GLU A 30 -5.99 -9.00 -7.74
CA GLU A 30 -4.88 -8.07 -7.56
C GLU A 30 -4.54 -7.88 -6.08
N ALA A 31 -5.53 -7.77 -5.19
CA ALA A 31 -5.27 -7.59 -3.76
C ALA A 31 -4.47 -8.76 -3.17
N VAL A 32 -4.76 -9.99 -3.61
CA VAL A 32 -4.02 -11.20 -3.21
C VAL A 32 -2.59 -11.16 -3.76
N GLU A 33 -2.40 -10.81 -5.03
CA GLU A 33 -1.05 -10.74 -5.64
C GLU A 33 -0.19 -9.63 -5.01
N GLN A 34 -0.77 -8.45 -4.76
CA GLN A 34 -0.08 -7.36 -4.07
C GLN A 34 0.24 -7.72 -2.62
N ALA A 35 -0.62 -8.46 -1.92
CA ALA A 35 -0.34 -8.94 -0.57
C ALA A 35 0.88 -9.87 -0.54
N LYS A 36 0.96 -10.83 -1.48
CA LYS A 36 2.12 -11.72 -1.62
C LYS A 36 3.41 -10.94 -1.88
N ARG A 37 3.35 -9.97 -2.80
CA ARG A 37 4.50 -9.10 -3.10
C ARG A 37 4.95 -8.30 -1.87
N LEU A 38 4.00 -7.70 -1.14
CA LEU A 38 4.32 -6.93 0.06
C LEU A 38 4.96 -7.81 1.14
N ALA A 39 4.50 -9.05 1.31
CA ALA A 39 5.11 -10.00 2.24
C ALA A 39 6.53 -10.40 1.83
N HIS A 40 6.76 -10.62 0.54
CA HIS A 40 8.11 -10.87 0.02
C HIS A 40 9.06 -9.69 0.30
N ASP A 41 8.60 -8.45 0.06
CA ASP A 41 9.45 -7.25 0.15
C ASP A 41 9.67 -6.76 1.60
N THR A 42 8.82 -7.15 2.54
CA THR A 42 8.86 -6.64 3.93
C THR A 42 9.00 -7.70 5.00
N GLY A 43 8.75 -8.97 4.67
CA GLY A 43 8.66 -10.07 5.65
C GLY A 43 7.37 -10.05 6.49
N THR A 44 6.38 -9.21 6.16
CA THR A 44 5.10 -9.21 6.89
C THR A 44 4.32 -10.52 6.70
N LYS A 45 3.57 -10.91 7.73
CA LYS A 45 2.72 -12.12 7.74
C LYS A 45 1.23 -11.82 7.78
N TRP A 46 0.86 -10.54 7.82
CA TRP A 46 -0.52 -10.06 7.87
C TRP A 46 -0.66 -8.74 7.12
N TRP A 47 -1.90 -8.41 6.73
CA TRP A 47 -2.22 -7.28 5.86
C TRP A 47 -3.46 -6.53 6.35
N VAL A 48 -3.58 -5.26 5.94
CA VAL A 48 -4.77 -4.43 6.15
C VAL A 48 -5.29 -4.01 4.79
N VAL A 49 -6.56 -4.29 4.52
CA VAL A 49 -7.27 -3.84 3.32
C VAL A 49 -8.04 -2.56 3.65
N LYS A 50 -7.92 -1.54 2.80
CA LYS A 50 -8.58 -0.25 2.98
C LYS A 50 -9.32 0.13 1.70
N ALA A 51 -10.56 0.56 1.86
CA ALA A 51 -11.43 1.03 0.78
C ALA A 51 -11.09 2.48 0.37
#